data_AF-A0A529FC05-F1
#
_entry.id   AF-A0A529FC05-F1
#
_cell.length_a   1.000
_cell.length_b   1.000
_cell.length_c   1.000
_cell.angle_alpha   90.00
_cell.angle_beta   90.00
_cell.angle_gamma   90.00
#
_symmetry.space_group_name_H-M   'P 1'
#
loop_
_entity.id
_entity.type
_entity.pdbx_description
1 polymer ?
#
loop_
_entity_poly.entity_id
_entity_poly.type
_entity_poly.pdbx_seq_one_letter_code
_entity_poly.pdbx_strand_id
1 'polypeptide(L)'
;MRAEIKRLHIKQGSTTIYVTHDQIEAMSLADRIVIMHEGFIQQVGTPDEVYSHPANLFVAQFVGSPVMNVAEASVSEKASAASVTVGDAPAGFEFPSALLSKLNGHAANGGLTLGIRPEGVLVRRDAAPGYMP
;
A
#
# COMPACT_ATOMS: atom_id res chain seq x y z
N MET A 1 12.63 21.83 15.38
CA MET A 1 12.25 21.13 16.63
C MET A 1 12.28 19.59 16.50
N ARG A 2 11.71 18.97 15.45
CA ARG A 2 11.70 17.49 15.27
C ARG A 2 13.06 16.79 15.40
N ALA A 3 14.10 17.35 14.78
CA ALA A 3 15.45 16.76 14.83
C ALA A 3 16.05 16.74 16.25
N GLU A 4 15.69 17.72 17.09
CA GLU A 4 16.23 17.85 18.44
C GLU A 4 15.64 16.80 19.40
N ILE A 5 14.33 16.51 19.27
CA ILE A 5 13.67 15.43 20.01
C ILE A 5 14.21 14.07 19.58
N LYS A 6 14.37 13.83 18.26
CA LYS A 6 14.98 12.60 17.74
C LYS A 6 16.41 12.42 18.25
N ARG A 7 17.20 13.49 18.27
CA ARG A 7 18.58 13.48 18.77
C ARG A 7 18.66 13.24 20.27
N LEU A 8 17.78 13.84 21.08
CA LEU A 8 17.72 13.60 22.53
C LEU A 8 17.29 12.16 22.84
N HIS A 9 16.31 11.63 22.10
CA HIS A 9 15.79 10.28 22.24
C HIS A 9 16.84 9.21 21.91
N ILE A 10 17.50 9.34 20.75
CA ILE A 10 18.59 8.44 20.34
C ILE A 10 19.75 8.48 21.35
N LYS A 11 19.99 9.63 21.97
CA LYS A 11 21.12 9.83 22.90
C LYS A 11 20.87 9.26 24.30
N GLN A 12 19.61 9.01 24.70
CA GLN A 12 19.27 8.53 26.05
C GLN A 12 19.13 7.01 26.16
N GLY A 13 18.98 6.28 25.06
CA GLY A 13 18.94 4.79 25.06
C GLY A 13 17.77 4.18 25.85
N SER A 14 16.77 4.98 26.23
CA SER A 14 15.61 4.53 27.00
C SER A 14 14.48 4.12 26.09
N THR A 15 13.85 2.98 26.39
CA THR A 15 12.63 2.54 25.70
C THR A 15 11.55 3.60 25.86
N THR A 16 10.98 4.05 24.75
CA THR A 16 10.01 5.15 24.74
C THR A 16 8.86 4.81 23.81
N ILE A 17 7.66 5.20 24.20
CA ILE A 17 6.46 5.11 23.38
C ILE A 17 6.04 6.53 23.01
N TYR A 18 5.89 6.80 21.72
CA TYR A 18 5.45 8.08 21.19
C TYR A 18 4.12 7.90 20.46
N VAL A 19 3.12 8.72 20.81
CA VAL A 19 1.77 8.67 20.22
C VAL A 19 1.56 9.92 19.40
N THR A 20 1.20 9.75 18.13
CA THR A 20 0.92 10.84 17.19
C THR A 20 -0.17 10.44 16.21
N HIS A 21 -0.83 11.43 15.62
CA HIS A 21 -1.77 11.26 14.52
C HIS A 21 -1.13 11.61 13.15
N ASP A 22 0.11 12.10 13.13
CA ASP A 22 0.82 12.48 11.91
C ASP A 22 1.73 11.33 11.43
N GLN A 23 1.42 10.77 10.26
CA GLN A 23 2.21 9.71 9.67
C GLN A 23 3.66 10.12 9.35
N ILE A 24 3.95 11.36 8.96
CA ILE A 24 5.31 11.82 8.64
C ILE A 24 6.16 11.76 9.92
N GLU A 25 5.54 12.08 11.05
CA GLU A 25 6.15 12.02 12.37
C GLU A 25 6.47 10.57 12.76
N ALA A 26 5.53 9.65 12.58
CA ALA A 26 5.71 8.23 12.83
C ALA A 26 6.80 7.62 11.92
N MET A 27 6.73 7.87 10.61
CA MET A 27 7.67 7.32 9.62
C MET A 27 9.10 7.82 9.82
N SER A 28 9.27 9.07 10.27
CA SER A 28 10.59 9.67 10.40
C SER A 28 11.27 9.39 11.73
N LEU A 29 10.52 9.11 12.80
CA LEU A 29 11.07 9.00 14.15
C LEU A 29 11.21 7.55 14.63
N ALA A 30 10.25 6.70 14.30
CA ALA A 30 10.07 5.43 14.98
C ALA A 30 10.92 4.29 14.37
N ASP A 31 11.49 3.45 15.23
CA ASP A 31 12.07 2.16 14.81
C ASP A 31 10.98 1.15 14.43
N ARG A 32 9.85 1.21 15.15
CA ARG A 32 8.64 0.42 14.89
C ARG A 32 7.40 1.27 15.08
N ILE A 33 6.41 1.02 14.23
CA ILE A 33 5.14 1.72 14.19
C ILE A 33 4.03 0.73 14.51
N VAL A 34 3.15 1.12 15.44
CA VAL A 34 1.92 0.41 15.78
C VAL A 34 0.77 1.25 15.24
N ILE A 35 0.10 0.75 14.20
CA ILE A 35 -1.06 1.42 13.61
C ILE A 35 -2.31 0.87 14.29
N MET A 36 -3.18 1.78 14.75
CA MET A 36 -4.42 1.42 15.44
C MET A 36 -5.61 2.08 14.76
N HIS A 37 -6.75 1.38 14.74
CA HIS A 37 -8.04 1.87 14.27
C HIS A 37 -9.13 1.33 15.20
N GLU A 38 -10.01 2.20 15.68
CA GLU A 38 -11.13 1.86 16.58
C GLU A 38 -10.74 1.02 17.81
N GLY A 39 -9.55 1.28 18.37
CA GLY A 39 -9.04 0.56 19.54
C GLY A 39 -8.35 -0.77 19.22
N PHE A 40 -8.32 -1.20 17.96
CA PHE A 40 -7.65 -2.42 17.52
C PHE A 40 -6.34 -2.12 16.77
N ILE A 41 -5.30 -2.90 17.05
CA ILE A 41 -4.04 -2.86 16.30
C ILE A 41 -4.30 -3.43 14.90
N GLN A 42 -4.02 -2.62 13.88
CA GLN A 42 -4.16 -2.98 12.48
C GLN A 42 -2.88 -3.61 11.94
N GLN A 43 -1.73 -3.04 12.29
CA GLN A 43 -0.42 -3.55 11.88
C GLN A 43 0.67 -3.05 12.84
N VAL A 44 1.69 -3.88 13.02
CA VAL A 44 2.95 -3.47 13.67
C VAL A 44 4.10 -3.84 12.76
N GLY A 45 4.98 -2.89 12.48
CA GLY A 45 6.15 -3.11 11.62
C GLY A 45 7.12 -1.94 11.64
N THR A 46 8.22 -2.06 10.92
CA THR A 46 9.10 -0.93 10.62
C THR A 46 8.39 0.08 9.70
N PRO A 47 8.88 1.33 9.60
CA PRO A 47 8.35 2.30 8.63
C PRO A 47 8.28 1.77 7.19
N ASP A 48 9.28 0.98 6.77
CA ASP A 48 9.31 0.38 5.43
C ASP A 48 8.26 -0.73 5.29
N GLU A 49 8.12 -1.61 6.29
CA GLU A 49 7.14 -2.70 6.25
C GLU A 49 5.70 -2.18 6.15
N VAL A 50 5.33 -1.19 6.96
CA VAL A 50 3.96 -0.63 6.95
C VAL A 50 3.68 0.17 5.67
N TYR A 51 4.71 0.69 5.01
CA TYR A 51 4.57 1.39 3.74
C TYR A 51 4.46 0.43 2.54
N SER A 52 5.40 -0.51 2.46
CA SER A 52 5.62 -1.41 1.33
C SER A 52 4.71 -2.65 1.36
N HIS A 53 4.33 -3.10 2.56
CA HIS A 53 3.52 -4.30 2.77
C HIS A 53 2.38 -4.01 3.77
N PRO A 54 1.40 -3.18 3.40
CA PRO A 54 0.25 -2.91 4.25
C PRO A 54 -0.56 -4.19 4.48
N ALA A 55 -0.88 -4.49 5.74
CA ALA A 55 -1.57 -5.72 6.14
C ALA A 55 -3.05 -5.73 5.74
N ASN A 56 -3.66 -4.56 5.56
CA ASN A 56 -5.05 -4.41 5.17
C ASN A 56 -5.29 -3.09 4.43
N LEU A 57 -6.52 -2.92 3.94
CA LEU A 57 -6.93 -1.76 3.15
C LEU A 57 -6.84 -0.44 3.94
N PHE A 58 -7.17 -0.48 5.24
CA PHE A 58 -7.07 0.70 6.09
C PHE A 58 -5.61 1.19 6.18
N VAL A 59 -4.65 0.29 6.43
CA VAL A 59 -3.24 0.68 6.51
C VAL A 59 -2.74 1.21 5.16
N ALA A 60 -3.14 0.57 4.05
CA ALA A 60 -2.77 1.01 2.71
C ALA A 60 -3.26 2.45 2.40
N GLN A 61 -4.47 2.79 2.84
CA GLN A 61 -5.06 4.12 2.65
C GLN A 61 -4.64 5.14 3.71
N PHE A 62 -4.12 4.70 4.86
CA PHE A 62 -3.69 5.57 5.95
C PHE A 62 -2.22 6.00 5.80
N VAL A 63 -1.33 5.06 5.45
CA VAL A 63 0.10 5.30 5.37
C VAL A 63 0.49 5.82 3.99
N GLY A 64 1.17 6.97 3.92
CA GLY A 64 1.67 7.57 2.68
C GLY A 64 1.19 9.01 2.47
N SER A 65 1.90 9.78 1.66
CA SER A 65 1.46 11.10 1.23
C SER A 65 2.01 11.38 -0.18
N PRO A 66 1.18 11.24 -1.24
CA PRO A 66 -0.23 10.89 -1.21
C PRO A 66 -0.48 9.43 -0.80
N VAL A 67 -1.71 9.14 -0.39
CA VAL A 67 -2.12 7.79 0.02
C VAL A 67 -2.21 6.83 -1.17
N MET A 68 -2.28 5.52 -0.92
CA MET A 68 -2.44 4.54 -1.98
C MET A 68 -3.73 4.75 -2.76
N ASN A 69 -3.67 4.72 -4.09
CA ASN A 69 -4.85 4.69 -4.94
C ASN A 69 -5.49 3.32 -4.83
N VAL A 70 -6.81 3.28 -4.68
CA VAL A 70 -7.56 2.05 -4.44
C VAL A 70 -8.76 2.03 -5.37
N ALA A 71 -8.96 0.94 -6.08
CA ALA A 71 -10.12 0.74 -6.94
C ALA A 71 -10.56 -0.73 -6.97
N GLU A 72 -11.85 -0.97 -7.18
CA GLU A 72 -12.36 -2.32 -7.39
C GLU A 72 -11.75 -2.92 -8.66
N ALA A 73 -11.39 -4.20 -8.59
CA ALA A 73 -10.78 -4.90 -9.69
C ALA A 73 -11.38 -6.29 -9.86
N SER A 74 -11.50 -6.70 -11.12
CA SER A 74 -11.88 -8.05 -11.52
C SER A 74 -10.70 -8.73 -12.18
N VAL A 75 -10.46 -9.99 -11.85
CA VAL A 75 -9.35 -10.76 -12.39
C VAL A 75 -9.90 -11.91 -13.23
N SER A 76 -9.45 -12.00 -14.48
CA SER A 76 -9.76 -13.09 -15.39
C SER A 76 -8.48 -13.75 -15.88
N GLU A 77 -8.53 -15.06 -16.11
CA GLU A 77 -7.40 -15.81 -16.65
C GLU A 77 -7.45 -15.79 -18.18
N LYS A 78 -6.38 -15.35 -18.84
CA LYS A 78 -6.21 -15.44 -20.29
C LYS A 78 -4.95 -16.24 -20.59
N ALA A 79 -5.11 -17.48 -21.08
CA ALA A 79 -4.07 -18.37 -21.62
C ALA A 79 -2.72 -18.44 -20.84
N SER A 80 -1.90 -17.39 -20.85
CA SER A 80 -0.60 -17.28 -20.19
C SER A 80 -0.45 -16.10 -19.21
N ALA A 81 -1.48 -15.27 -19.01
CA ALA A 81 -1.45 -14.08 -18.18
C ALA A 81 -2.75 -13.87 -17.38
N ALA A 82 -2.64 -13.14 -16.28
CA ALA A 82 -3.77 -12.64 -15.52
C ALA A 82 -4.21 -11.30 -16.11
N SER A 83 -5.46 -11.18 -16.52
CA SER A 83 -6.04 -9.91 -16.96
C SER A 83 -6.82 -9.28 -15.81
N VAL A 84 -6.34 -8.14 -15.30
CA VAL A 84 -6.92 -7.39 -14.18
C VAL A 84 -7.63 -6.15 -14.72
N THR A 85 -8.95 -6.13 -14.67
CA THR A 85 -9.76 -4.97 -15.09
C THR A 85 -10.11 -4.13 -13.86
N VAL A 86 -9.97 -2.82 -13.95
CA VAL A 86 -10.26 -1.89 -12.84
C VAL A 86 -11.56 -1.14 -13.11
N GLY A 87 -12.54 -1.24 -12.21
CA GLY A 87 -13.89 -0.69 -12.43
C GLY A 87 -14.49 -1.14 -13.78
N ASP A 88 -15.07 -0.19 -14.51
CA ASP A 88 -15.65 -0.38 -15.85
C ASP A 88 -14.66 -0.10 -17.00
N ALA A 89 -13.35 -0.14 -16.73
CA ALA A 89 -12.35 0.15 -17.75
C ALA A 89 -12.49 -0.81 -18.96
N PRO A 90 -12.42 -0.28 -20.20
CA PRO A 90 -12.61 -1.08 -21.41
C PRO A 90 -11.48 -2.08 -21.66
N ALA A 91 -10.32 -1.87 -21.01
CA ALA A 91 -9.18 -2.76 -21.05
C ALA A 91 -8.71 -3.10 -19.62
N GLY A 92 -8.11 -4.29 -19.47
CA GLY A 92 -7.47 -4.72 -18.24
C GLY A 92 -5.95 -4.76 -18.38
N PHE A 93 -5.27 -4.73 -17.25
CA PHE A 93 -3.82 -4.85 -17.12
C PHE A 93 -3.40 -6.32 -17.16
N GLU A 94 -2.35 -6.63 -17.92
CA GLU A 94 -1.76 -7.96 -17.90
C GLU A 94 -0.72 -8.08 -16.78
N PHE A 95 -0.93 -9.09 -15.94
CA PHE A 95 -0.03 -9.44 -14.85
C PHE A 95 0.49 -10.87 -15.03
N PRO A 96 1.69 -11.17 -14.51
CA PRO A 96 2.20 -12.54 -14.49
C PRO A 96 1.20 -13.50 -13.83
N SER A 97 0.98 -14.66 -14.45
CA SER A 97 0.07 -15.69 -13.95
C SER A 97 0.41 -16.20 -12.54
N ALA A 98 1.68 -16.06 -12.11
CA ALA A 98 2.12 -16.35 -10.74
C ALA A 98 1.38 -15.53 -9.66
N LEU A 99 0.82 -14.37 -10.01
CA LEU A 99 -0.02 -13.59 -9.09
C LEU A 99 -1.38 -14.26 -8.84
N LEU A 100 -1.93 -15.00 -9.82
CA LEU A 100 -3.18 -15.75 -9.64
C LEU A 100 -3.02 -16.83 -8.57
N SER A 101 -1.85 -17.47 -8.52
CA SER A 101 -1.51 -18.47 -7.52
C SER A 101 -1.57 -17.88 -6.10
N LYS A 102 -1.22 -16.60 -5.92
CA LYS A 102 -1.28 -15.90 -4.62
C LYS A 102 -2.69 -15.49 -4.22
N LEU A 103 -3.62 -15.39 -5.16
CA LEU A 103 -5.01 -15.02 -4.88
C LEU A 103 -5.82 -16.19 -4.27
N ASN A 104 -5.26 -17.41 -4.21
CA ASN A 104 -5.83 -18.57 -3.52
C ASN A 104 -7.33 -18.80 -3.82
N GLY A 105 -7.76 -18.58 -5.08
CA GLY A 105 -9.16 -18.75 -5.49
C GLY A 105 -10.13 -17.62 -5.12
N HIS A 106 -9.69 -16.58 -4.39
CA HIS A 106 -10.52 -15.43 -4.04
C HIS A 106 -10.89 -14.59 -5.28
N ALA A 107 -10.15 -14.73 -6.38
CA ALA A 107 -10.46 -14.07 -7.65
C ALA A 107 -11.83 -14.47 -8.22
N ALA A 108 -12.30 -15.69 -7.96
CA ALA A 108 -13.56 -16.19 -8.50
C ALA A 108 -14.81 -15.69 -7.74
N ASN A 109 -14.64 -15.16 -6.52
CA ASN A 109 -15.75 -14.79 -5.65
C ASN A 109 -16.16 -13.32 -5.75
N GLY A 110 -15.49 -12.53 -6.60
CA GLY A 110 -15.69 -11.08 -6.66
C GLY A 110 -15.18 -10.37 -5.41
N GLY A 111 -14.95 -9.05 -5.52
CA GLY A 111 -14.48 -8.25 -4.39
C GLY A 111 -12.96 -8.16 -4.23
N LEU A 112 -12.20 -8.21 -5.34
CA LEU A 112 -10.80 -7.82 -5.30
C LEU A 112 -10.68 -6.30 -5.39
N THR A 113 -9.69 -5.77 -4.69
CA THR A 113 -9.35 -4.36 -4.71
C THR A 113 -7.90 -4.22 -5.15
N LEU A 114 -7.66 -3.40 -6.17
CA LEU A 114 -6.33 -3.06 -6.62
C LEU A 114 -5.84 -1.81 -5.89
N GLY A 115 -4.72 -1.95 -5.20
CA GLY A 115 -4.01 -0.85 -4.57
C GLY A 115 -2.75 -0.49 -5.36
N ILE A 116 -2.57 0.79 -5.72
CA ILE A 116 -1.37 1.28 -6.42
C ILE A 116 -0.87 2.56 -5.76
N ARG A 117 0.41 2.58 -5.39
CA ARG A 117 1.06 3.80 -4.89
C ARG A 117 1.17 4.86 -6.00
N PRO A 118 0.93 6.16 -5.71
CA PRO A 118 1.02 7.22 -6.72
C PRO A 118 2.35 7.25 -7.49
N GLU A 119 3.48 7.01 -6.81
CA GLU A 119 4.80 6.96 -7.42
C GLU A 119 5.02 5.76 -8.35
N GLY A 120 4.16 4.74 -8.26
CA GLY A 120 4.13 3.60 -9.18
C GLY A 120 3.36 3.88 -10.48
N VAL A 121 2.76 5.07 -10.64
CA VAL A 121 1.95 5.44 -11.80
C VAL A 121 2.66 6.48 -12.65
N LEU A 122 2.80 6.20 -13.94
CA LEU A 122 3.29 7.16 -14.93
C LEU A 122 2.13 7.64 -15.80
N VAL A 123 1.76 8.92 -15.67
CA VAL A 123 0.69 9.52 -16.47
C VAL A 123 1.27 10.04 -17.79
N ARG A 124 0.67 9.64 -18.92
CA ARG A 124 1.01 10.13 -20.26
C ARG A 124 -0.25 10.61 -20.99
N ARG A 125 -0.10 11.62 -21.87
CA ARG A 125 -1.19 12.17 -22.69
C ARG A 125 -1.39 11.44 -24.01
N ASP A 126 -0.34 10.78 -24.50
CA ASP A 126 -0.34 10.02 -25.75
C ASP A 126 -0.16 8.52 -25.46
N ALA A 127 -0.84 7.68 -26.24
CA ALA A 127 -0.64 6.24 -26.19
C ALA A 127 0.79 5.89 -26.62
N ALA A 128 1.53 5.18 -25.78
CA ALA A 128 2.88 4.68 -26.06
C ALA A 128 2.87 3.14 -26.13
N PRO A 129 3.87 2.48 -26.73
CA PRO A 129 4.03 1.04 -26.61
C PRO A 129 4.11 0.65 -25.11
N GLY A 130 3.19 -0.21 -24.65
CA GLY A 130 3.03 -0.54 -23.23
C GLY A 130 2.03 0.33 -22.46
N TYR A 131 1.39 1.30 -23.12
CA TYR A 131 0.22 2.01 -22.61
C TYR A 131 -1.00 1.07 -22.59
N MET A 132 -1.64 0.96 -21.44
CA MET A 132 -2.90 0.25 -21.26
C MET A 132 -3.89 1.27 -20.66
N PRO A 133 -5.02 1.54 -21.34
CA PRO A 133 -5.96 2.61 -20.97
C PRO A 133 -6.71 2.34 -19.66
#